data_AF-A0A2J8MP82-F1
#
_entry.id   AF-A0A2J8MP82-F1
#
_cell.length_a   1.000
_cell.length_b   1.000
_cell.length_c   1.000
_cell.angle_alpha   90.00
_cell.angle_beta   90.00
_cell.angle_gamma   90.00
#
_symmetry.space_group_name_H-M   'P 1'
#
loop_
_entity.id
_entity.type
_entity.pdbx_description
1 polymer ?
#
loop_
_entity_poly.entity_id
_entity_poly.type
_entity_poly.pdbx_seq_one_letter_code
_entity_poly.pdbx_strand_id
1 'polypeptide(L)'
;KYVEDEMARLPDRLSVTWPEGDELLPNEIRPAGTPIGALRIEILNKKGEAMQKLPGTSHGGSKKLLVELKVILHSSSGNKEIISHISQHGGKWPYWFKKMENIQKLGNYTLKLQVVLNESNADTYAGRPLPSKAIKFSVKVVYLYIMKK
;
A
#
# COMPACT_ATOMS: atom_id res chain seq x y z
N LYS A 1 -24.47 -16.26 -12.70
CA LYS A 1 -24.02 -15.50 -13.90
C LYS A 1 -24.06 -13.96 -13.72
N TYR A 2 -25.22 -13.28 -13.64
CA TYR A 2 -25.24 -11.79 -13.55
C TYR A 2 -24.56 -11.25 -12.28
N VAL A 3 -24.85 -11.85 -11.12
CA VAL A 3 -24.28 -11.45 -9.82
C VAL A 3 -22.76 -11.64 -9.76
N GLU A 4 -22.23 -12.70 -10.36
CA GLU A 4 -20.79 -12.96 -10.41
C GLU A 4 -20.06 -11.95 -11.29
N ASP A 5 -20.65 -11.57 -12.43
CA ASP A 5 -20.10 -10.55 -13.32
C ASP A 5 -20.07 -9.17 -12.67
N GLU A 6 -21.08 -8.82 -11.86
CA GLU A 6 -21.08 -7.58 -11.08
C GLU A 6 -20.03 -7.62 -9.97
N MET A 7 -19.92 -8.74 -9.25
CA MET A 7 -18.87 -8.92 -8.24
C MET A 7 -17.47 -8.89 -8.82
N ALA A 8 -17.29 -9.34 -10.07
CA ALA A 8 -16.01 -9.30 -10.76
C ALA A 8 -15.53 -7.89 -11.10
N ARG A 9 -16.44 -6.89 -11.09
CA ARG A 9 -16.13 -5.46 -11.32
C ARG A 9 -15.75 -4.71 -10.04
N LEU A 10 -15.91 -5.33 -8.87
CA LEU A 10 -15.51 -4.72 -7.60
C LEU A 10 -13.99 -4.76 -7.40
N PRO A 11 -13.43 -3.87 -6.57
CA PRO A 11 -12.01 -3.92 -6.19
C PRO A 11 -11.67 -5.26 -5.54
N ASP A 12 -10.60 -5.89 -6.01
CA ASP A 12 -10.19 -7.23 -5.57
C ASP A 12 -8.79 -7.23 -4.95
N ARG A 13 -7.81 -6.61 -5.61
CA ARG A 13 -6.41 -6.64 -5.16
C ARG A 13 -5.61 -5.39 -5.52
N LEU A 14 -4.46 -5.24 -4.88
CA LEU A 14 -3.47 -4.21 -5.20
C LEU A 14 -2.33 -4.83 -6.04
N SER A 15 -2.06 -4.23 -7.21
CA SER A 15 -0.78 -4.40 -7.89
C SER A 15 0.18 -3.35 -7.36
N VAL A 16 1.37 -3.78 -6.96
CA VAL A 16 2.40 -2.93 -6.36
C VAL A 16 3.67 -3.10 -7.18
N THR A 17 4.19 -1.99 -7.69
CA THR A 17 5.45 -1.96 -8.45
C THR A 17 6.39 -0.90 -7.89
N TRP A 18 7.68 -1.12 -8.08
CA TRP A 18 8.78 -0.30 -7.53
C TRP A 18 9.63 0.25 -8.68
N PRO A 19 9.12 1.26 -9.41
CA PRO A 19 9.70 1.69 -10.69
C PRO A 19 11.13 2.25 -10.57
N GLU A 20 11.55 2.67 -9.38
CA GLU A 20 12.87 3.26 -9.12
C GLU A 20 13.80 2.31 -8.33
N GLY A 21 13.43 1.04 -8.16
CA GLY A 21 14.15 0.08 -7.34
C GLY A 21 13.85 0.21 -5.84
N ASP A 22 14.77 -0.27 -4.99
CA ASP A 22 14.63 -0.33 -3.52
C ASP A 22 13.37 -1.07 -3.04
N GLU A 23 12.93 -2.08 -3.81
CA GLU A 23 11.76 -2.91 -3.50
C GLU A 23 11.86 -3.56 -2.14
N LEU A 24 10.83 -3.37 -1.32
CA LEU A 24 10.73 -4.01 -0.01
C LEU A 24 10.11 -5.40 -0.14
N LEU A 25 10.89 -6.43 0.18
CA LEU A 25 10.42 -7.81 0.15
C LEU A 25 9.80 -8.25 1.49
N PRO A 26 8.85 -9.19 1.48
CA PRO A 26 8.27 -9.74 2.71
C PRO A 26 9.33 -10.37 3.61
N ASN A 27 9.31 -9.97 4.88
CA ASN A 27 10.21 -10.39 5.96
C ASN A 27 11.68 -10.03 5.75
N GLU A 28 11.98 -9.10 4.84
CA GLU A 28 13.35 -8.63 4.60
C GLU A 28 13.94 -7.95 5.85
N ILE A 29 15.25 -8.11 6.02
CA ILE A 29 16.04 -7.35 7.00
C ILE A 29 16.74 -6.23 6.26
N ARG A 30 16.32 -4.99 6.51
CA ARG A 30 16.92 -3.78 5.96
C ARG A 30 17.95 -3.19 6.94
N PRO A 31 19.13 -2.77 6.47
CA PRO A 31 20.00 -1.92 7.25
C PRO A 31 19.30 -0.62 7.66
N ALA A 32 19.63 -0.11 8.85
CA ALA A 32 19.15 1.19 9.29
C ALA A 32 19.53 2.30 8.30
N GLY A 33 18.56 3.13 7.93
CA GLY A 33 18.74 4.21 6.96
C GLY A 33 18.61 3.80 5.48
N THR A 34 18.46 2.51 5.16
CA THR A 34 18.18 2.09 3.78
C THR A 34 16.79 2.60 3.35
N PRO A 35 16.68 3.31 2.20
CA PRO A 35 15.42 3.87 1.74
C PRO A 35 14.45 2.78 1.28
N ILE A 36 13.15 3.02 1.41
CA ILE A 36 12.12 2.21 0.76
C ILE A 36 11.72 2.90 -0.54
N GLY A 37 11.75 2.15 -1.66
CA GLY A 37 11.53 2.68 -3.00
C GLY A 37 10.21 3.41 -3.19
N ALA A 38 10.12 4.23 -4.24
CA ALA A 38 8.85 4.80 -4.66
C ALA A 38 7.87 3.67 -5.04
N LEU A 39 6.59 3.83 -4.70
CA LEU A 39 5.56 2.85 -5.00
C LEU A 39 4.61 3.38 -6.05
N ARG A 40 4.38 2.57 -7.09
CA ARG A 40 3.27 2.73 -8.02
C ARG A 40 2.23 1.65 -7.74
N ILE A 41 1.01 2.08 -7.43
CA ILE A 41 -0.09 1.20 -7.03
C ILE A 41 -1.20 1.26 -8.07
N GLU A 42 -1.73 0.09 -8.42
CA GLU A 42 -2.99 -0.06 -9.18
C GLU A 42 -3.97 -0.89 -8.37
N ILE A 43 -5.23 -0.45 -8.32
CA ILE A 43 -6.32 -1.24 -7.77
C ILE A 43 -6.90 -2.05 -8.91
N LEU A 44 -6.89 -3.37 -8.79
CA LEU A 44 -7.39 -4.28 -9.81
C LEU A 44 -8.69 -4.94 -9.37
N ASN A 45 -9.61 -5.12 -10.31
CA ASN A 45 -10.77 -5.99 -10.13
C ASN A 45 -10.41 -7.47 -10.37
N LYS A 46 -11.38 -8.39 -10.25
CA LYS A 46 -11.13 -9.83 -10.46
C LYS A 46 -10.70 -10.20 -11.87
N LYS A 47 -11.00 -9.35 -12.85
CA LYS A 47 -10.57 -9.52 -14.25
C LYS A 47 -9.15 -9.02 -14.49
N GLY A 48 -8.51 -8.43 -13.49
CA GLY A 48 -7.18 -7.82 -13.62
C GLY A 48 -7.21 -6.43 -14.24
N GLU A 49 -8.38 -5.82 -14.41
CA GLU A 49 -8.52 -4.48 -14.98
C GLU A 49 -8.30 -3.43 -13.88
N ALA A 50 -7.52 -2.40 -14.20
CA ALA A 50 -7.27 -1.29 -13.30
C ALA A 50 -8.51 -0.42 -13.11
N MET A 51 -8.74 0.03 -11.87
CA MET A 51 -9.88 0.87 -11.52
C MET A 51 -9.49 1.94 -10.49
N GLN A 52 -10.23 3.04 -10.51
CA GLN A 52 -10.03 4.20 -9.62
C GLN A 52 -11.33 4.65 -8.92
N LYS A 53 -12.42 3.96 -9.22
CA LYS A 53 -13.77 4.28 -8.74
C LYS A 53 -14.61 3.02 -8.74
N LEU A 54 -15.58 2.95 -7.85
CA LEU A 54 -16.53 1.83 -7.81
C LEU A 54 -17.44 1.84 -9.04
N PRO A 55 -17.84 0.65 -9.54
CA PRO A 55 -18.84 0.54 -10.60
C PRO A 55 -20.21 1.06 -10.09
N GLY A 56 -20.95 1.79 -10.93
CA GLY A 56 -22.27 2.32 -10.59
C GLY A 56 -22.95 3.06 -11.74
N THR A 57 -24.28 3.14 -11.70
CA THR A 57 -25.12 3.79 -12.71
C THR A 57 -24.97 5.31 -12.64
N SER A 58 -24.87 5.94 -13.80
CA SER A 58 -24.44 7.32 -14.10
C SER A 58 -25.09 8.49 -13.33
N HIS A 59 -26.02 8.27 -12.39
CA HIS A 59 -26.85 9.33 -11.78
C HIS A 59 -26.41 9.76 -10.37
N GLY A 60 -25.45 9.07 -9.75
CA GLY A 60 -24.79 9.50 -8.52
C GLY A 60 -23.32 9.17 -8.65
N GLY A 61 -22.48 10.20 -8.87
CA GLY A 61 -21.09 10.05 -9.31
C GLY A 61 -20.35 8.85 -8.72
N SER A 62 -19.76 8.02 -9.58
CA SER A 62 -19.00 6.82 -9.18
C SER A 62 -18.01 7.16 -8.05
N LYS A 63 -18.21 6.54 -6.87
CA LYS A 63 -17.41 6.74 -5.66
C LYS A 63 -15.93 6.50 -5.96
N LYS A 64 -15.09 7.51 -5.79
CA LYS A 64 -13.65 7.43 -6.07
C LYS A 64 -12.95 6.64 -4.97
N LEU A 65 -11.94 5.88 -5.37
CA LEU A 65 -11.07 5.14 -4.47
C LEU A 65 -9.78 5.94 -4.24
N LEU A 66 -9.22 5.80 -3.05
CA LEU A 66 -7.90 6.27 -2.67
C LEU A 66 -7.06 5.07 -2.21
N VAL A 67 -5.75 5.27 -2.11
CA VAL A 67 -4.86 4.33 -1.42
C VAL A 67 -4.20 5.06 -0.26
N GLU A 68 -4.33 4.50 0.94
CA GLU A 68 -3.60 4.90 2.13
C GLU A 68 -2.36 4.02 2.28
N LEU A 69 -1.20 4.63 2.51
CA LEU A 69 0.06 3.99 2.87
C LEU A 69 0.39 4.33 4.32
N LYS A 70 0.65 3.30 5.12
CA LYS A 70 1.13 3.41 6.49
C LYS A 70 2.39 2.60 6.70
N VAL A 71 3.34 3.16 7.45
CA VAL A 71 4.47 2.40 8.00
C VAL A 71 4.32 2.37 9.51
N ILE A 72 4.22 1.16 10.05
CA ILE A 72 3.91 0.90 11.46
C ILE A 72 5.12 0.24 12.10
N LEU A 73 5.69 0.85 13.13
CA LEU A 73 6.68 0.24 14.01
C LEU A 73 5.98 -0.58 15.08
N HIS A 74 6.43 -1.82 15.27
CA HIS A 74 5.95 -2.71 16.33
C HIS A 74 6.86 -2.66 17.55
N SER A 75 6.28 -2.51 18.73
CA SER A 75 6.98 -2.59 20.02
C SER A 75 6.13 -3.31 21.06
N SER A 76 6.76 -3.77 22.15
CA SER A 76 6.05 -4.37 23.28
C SER A 76 5.07 -3.40 23.95
N SER A 77 5.37 -2.10 23.92
CA SER A 77 4.48 -1.03 24.41
C SER A 77 3.35 -0.65 23.45
N GLY A 78 3.27 -1.28 22.28
CA GLY A 78 2.25 -1.02 21.26
C GLY A 78 2.82 -0.66 19.89
N ASN A 79 1.92 -0.57 18.92
CA ASN A 79 2.24 -0.22 17.55
C ASN A 79 2.21 1.30 17.36
N LYS A 80 3.19 1.84 16.63
CA LYS A 80 3.26 3.27 16.32
C LYS A 80 3.27 3.47 14.80
N GLU A 81 2.31 4.21 14.27
CA GLU A 81 2.35 4.73 12.90
C GLU A 81 3.45 5.81 12.82
N ILE A 82 4.45 5.61 11.96
CA ILE A 82 5.54 6.57 11.75
C ILE A 82 5.44 7.31 10.42
N ILE A 83 4.71 6.74 9.45
CA ILE A 83 4.38 7.34 8.16
C ILE A 83 2.90 7.04 7.91
N SER A 84 2.15 8.05 7.47
CA SER A 84 0.76 7.91 7.03
C SER A 84 0.50 8.88 5.90
N HIS A 85 0.32 8.37 4.69
CA HIS A 85 0.09 9.17 3.48
C HIS A 85 -1.12 8.62 2.72
N ILE A 86 -1.85 9.49 2.05
CA ILE A 86 -2.96 9.09 1.18
C ILE A 86 -2.70 9.60 -0.24
N SER A 87 -2.89 8.72 -1.22
CA SER A 87 -2.70 9.02 -2.64
C SER A 87 -4.05 9.00 -3.35
N GLN A 88 -4.27 10.01 -4.20
CA GLN A 88 -5.45 10.12 -5.06
C GLN A 88 -5.08 9.78 -6.50
N HIS A 89 -6.03 9.24 -7.26
CA HIS A 89 -5.82 8.96 -8.69
C HIS A 89 -6.04 10.23 -9.52
N GLY A 90 -4.95 10.76 -10.09
CA GLY A 90 -4.94 12.03 -10.84
C GLY A 90 -5.37 11.89 -12.29
N GLY A 91 -6.49 11.21 -12.56
CA GLY A 91 -7.00 10.97 -13.92
C GLY A 91 -6.09 10.05 -14.76
N LYS A 92 -5.00 10.62 -15.32
CA LYS A 92 -3.97 9.89 -16.11
C LYS A 92 -2.91 9.23 -15.22
N TRP A 93 -2.75 9.70 -13.98
CA TRP A 93 -1.67 9.26 -13.10
C TRP A 93 -2.13 8.16 -12.13
N PRO A 94 -1.36 7.06 -12.02
CA PRO A 94 -1.62 6.00 -11.04
C PRO A 94 -1.45 6.53 -9.62
N TYR A 95 -1.87 5.75 -8.63
CA TYR A 95 -1.55 6.06 -7.24
C TYR A 95 -0.03 5.95 -7.05
N TRP A 96 0.59 7.05 -6.60
CA TRP A 96 2.02 7.15 -6.43
C TRP A 96 2.37 7.56 -5.01
N PHE A 97 3.37 6.89 -4.44
CA PHE A 97 4.03 7.29 -3.21
C PHE A 97 5.51 7.49 -3.49
N LYS A 98 6.04 8.65 -3.08
CA LYS A 98 7.46 8.95 -3.22
C LYS A 98 8.30 7.99 -2.40
N LYS A 99 9.57 7.84 -2.78
CA LYS A 99 10.60 7.14 -2.01
C LYS A 99 10.57 7.62 -0.55
N MET A 100 10.58 6.68 0.38
CA MET A 100 10.59 6.95 1.81
C MET A 100 12.00 6.82 2.34
N GLU A 101 12.56 7.95 2.74
CA GLU A 101 13.87 8.02 3.36
C GLU A 101 13.73 8.06 4.89
N ASN A 102 14.81 7.82 5.61
CA ASN A 102 14.93 8.07 7.06
C ASN A 102 14.25 7.05 8.01
N ILE A 103 14.05 5.80 7.60
CA ILE A 103 13.69 4.72 8.55
C ILE A 103 14.96 4.23 9.26
N GLN A 104 15.31 4.92 10.35
CA GLN A 104 16.53 4.64 11.12
C GLN A 104 16.30 3.82 12.39
N LYS A 105 15.10 3.95 12.98
CA LYS A 105 14.81 3.25 14.24
C LYS A 105 14.80 1.75 14.01
N LEU A 106 15.56 1.02 14.83
CA LEU A 106 15.60 -0.43 14.75
C LEU A 106 14.27 -1.03 15.21
N GLY A 107 13.91 -2.18 14.66
CA GLY A 107 12.73 -2.92 15.08
C GLY A 107 12.01 -3.61 13.94
N ASN A 108 10.83 -4.15 14.27
CA ASN A 108 9.95 -4.80 13.30
C ASN A 108 8.90 -3.81 12.81
N TYR A 109 8.64 -3.84 11.52
CA TYR A 109 7.74 -2.91 10.86
C TYR A 109 6.73 -3.64 9.98
N THR A 110 5.62 -2.96 9.71
CA THR A 110 4.70 -3.31 8.64
C THR A 110 4.48 -2.08 7.76
N LEU A 111 4.73 -2.22 6.46
CA LEU A 111 4.19 -1.33 5.44
C LEU A 111 2.80 -1.84 5.05
N LYS A 112 1.75 -1.06 5.34
CA LYS A 112 0.36 -1.38 5.01
C LYS A 112 -0.11 -0.44 3.90
N LEU A 113 -0.69 -1.02 2.86
CA LEU A 113 -1.45 -0.34 1.83
C LEU A 113 -2.93 -0.70 2.01
N GLN A 114 -3.81 0.29 2.05
CA GLN A 114 -5.25 0.10 2.23
C GLN A 114 -6.01 0.92 1.19
N VAL A 115 -6.89 0.28 0.43
CA VAL A 115 -7.85 1.01 -0.40
C VAL A 115 -8.95 1.58 0.50
N VAL A 116 -9.28 2.85 0.30
CA VAL A 116 -10.35 3.54 1.04
C VAL A 116 -11.26 4.34 0.12
N LEU A 117 -12.48 4.63 0.57
CA LEU A 117 -13.41 5.51 -0.12
C LEU A 117 -13.01 6.98 0.08
N ASN A 118 -12.97 7.76 -1.00
CA ASN A 118 -12.58 9.17 -0.95
C ASN A 118 -13.49 10.03 -0.05
N GLU A 119 -14.79 9.74 0.02
CA GLU A 119 -15.74 10.54 0.80
C GLU A 119 -15.70 10.33 2.31
N SER A 120 -15.17 9.20 2.78
CA SER A 120 -15.30 8.78 4.19
C SER A 120 -14.04 8.17 4.78
N ASN A 121 -13.02 7.91 3.95
CA ASN A 121 -11.86 7.09 4.29
C ASN A 121 -12.22 5.68 4.80
N ALA A 122 -13.45 5.22 4.55
CA ALA A 122 -13.86 3.88 4.93
C ALA A 122 -13.07 2.84 4.13
N ASP A 123 -12.60 1.82 4.83
CA ASP A 123 -11.90 0.65 4.28
C ASP A 123 -12.86 -0.49 3.94
N THR A 124 -14.18 -0.24 3.98
CA THR A 124 -15.23 -1.19 3.64
C THR A 124 -16.24 -0.58 2.67
N TYR A 125 -16.85 -1.43 1.85
CA TYR A 125 -17.94 -1.08 0.95
C TYR A 125 -18.94 -2.22 0.88
N ALA A 126 -20.24 -1.91 1.05
CA ALA A 126 -21.32 -2.89 1.06
C ALA A 126 -21.06 -4.09 2.01
N GLY A 127 -20.53 -3.80 3.21
CA GLY A 127 -20.20 -4.82 4.21
C GLY A 127 -18.96 -5.66 3.89
N ARG A 128 -18.20 -5.34 2.84
CA ARG A 128 -16.97 -6.06 2.45
C ARG A 128 -15.74 -5.17 2.65
N PRO A 129 -14.62 -5.71 3.12
CA PRO A 129 -13.36 -4.97 3.17
C PRO A 129 -12.87 -4.66 1.77
N LEU A 130 -12.38 -3.45 1.58
CA LEU A 130 -11.65 -3.05 0.39
C LEU A 130 -10.24 -3.65 0.40
N PRO A 131 -9.61 -3.83 -0.77
CA PRO A 131 -8.32 -4.49 -0.88
C PRO A 131 -7.24 -3.83 -0.03
N SER A 132 -6.37 -4.66 0.55
CA SER A 132 -5.20 -4.20 1.29
C SER A 132 -4.01 -5.11 1.04
N LYS A 133 -2.81 -4.61 1.34
CA LYS A 133 -1.57 -5.39 1.29
C LYS A 133 -0.69 -4.98 2.45
N ALA A 134 -0.09 -5.96 3.12
CA ALA A 134 0.84 -5.74 4.22
C ALA A 134 2.17 -6.42 3.90
N ILE A 135 3.27 -5.68 4.03
CA ILE A 135 4.64 -6.17 3.90
C ILE A 135 5.32 -5.98 5.25
N LYS A 136 5.60 -7.08 5.94
CA LYS A 136 6.37 -7.08 7.18
C LYS A 136 7.85 -7.01 6.84
N PHE A 137 8.62 -6.25 7.60
CA PHE A 137 10.08 -6.17 7.45
C PHE A 137 10.72 -5.82 8.79
N SER A 138 12.04 -5.90 8.89
CA SER A 138 12.76 -5.44 10.08
C SER A 138 13.93 -4.55 9.72
N VAL A 139 14.23 -3.60 10.60
CA VAL A 139 15.38 -2.70 10.48
C VAL A 139 16.40 -3.07 11.54
N LYS A 140 17.62 -3.38 11.11
CA LYS A 140 18.73 -3.80 11.99
C LYS A 140 20.00 -3.03 11.68
N VAL A 141 20.90 -2.97 12.65
CA VAL A 141 22.29 -2.60 12.39
C VAL A 141 22.93 -3.76 11.64
N VAL A 142 23.47 -3.51 10.45
CA VAL A 142 24.31 -4.48 9.76
C VAL A 142 25.76 -4.10 10.04
N TYR A 143 26.43 -4.86 10.89
CA TYR A 143 27.87 -4.76 11.03
C TYR A 143 28.51 -5.29 9.75
N LEU A 144 28.98 -4.41 8.87
CA LEU A 144 29.97 -4.80 7.88
C LEU A 144 31.25 -5.16 8.66
N TYR A 145 31.54 -6.44 8.81
CA TYR A 145 32.86 -6.89 9.21
C TYR A 145 33.84 -6.48 8.09
N ILE A 146 34.44 -5.30 8.22
CA ILE A 146 35.60 -4.91 7.43
C ILE A 146 36.78 -5.73 7.97
N MET A 147 36.87 -7.00 7.58
CA MET A 147 38.13 -7.73 7.64
C MET A 147 38.93 -7.38 6.40
N LYS A 148 39.57 -6.21 6.42
CA LYS A 148 40.76 -6.01 5.59
C LYS A 148 41.93 -6.63 6.36
N LYS A 149 42.35 -7.81 5.91
CA LYS A 149 43.69 -8.35 6.15
C LYS A 149 44.73 -7.44 5.48
#